data_AF-A0A1G2P1H1-F1
#
_entry.id   AF-A0A1G2P1H1-F1
#
_cell.length_a   1.000
_cell.length_b   1.000
_cell.length_c   1.000
_cell.angle_alpha   90.00
_cell.angle_beta   90.00
_cell.angle_gamma   90.00
#
_symmetry.space_group_name_H-M   'P 1'
#
loop_
_entity.id
_entity.type
_entity.pdbx_description
1 polymer ?
#
loop_
_entity_poly.entity_id
_entity_poly.type
_entity_poly.pdbx_seq_one_letter_code
_entity_poly.pdbx_strand_id
1 'polypeptide(L)'
;MKWKSWPYWLRGGVIMGVLTLIYIVIIYACGWIINNFLCLAPLMFGPVYPVIIMDSNLEFILNRKISFEFLLILSVIFWLIVGSLIGALVGHIKSRKTQS
;
A
#
# COMPACT_ATOMS: atom_id res chain seq x y z
N MET A 1 -20.12 15.35 5.96
CA MET A 1 -18.96 15.51 5.06
C MET A 1 -19.15 14.68 3.80
N LYS A 2 -18.94 15.27 2.61
CA LYS A 2 -19.33 14.69 1.31
C LYS A 2 -18.37 13.57 0.81
N TRP A 3 -18.13 12.53 1.61
CA TRP A 3 -17.40 11.33 1.15
C TRP A 3 -18.03 10.73 -0.12
N LYS A 4 -19.36 10.81 -0.23
CA LYS A 4 -20.14 10.31 -1.36
C LYS A 4 -19.98 11.12 -2.65
N SER A 5 -19.36 12.31 -2.64
CA SER A 5 -19.08 13.10 -3.85
C SER A 5 -17.63 13.01 -4.33
N TRP A 6 -16.75 12.32 -3.60
CA TRP A 6 -15.34 12.21 -4.00
C TRP A 6 -15.17 11.37 -5.27
N PRO A 7 -14.23 11.73 -6.17
CA PRO A 7 -13.91 10.90 -7.32
C PRO A 7 -13.44 9.51 -6.87
N TYR A 8 -13.80 8.48 -7.64
CA TYR A 8 -13.52 7.09 -7.29
C TYR A 8 -12.02 6.79 -7.17
N TRP A 9 -11.18 7.46 -7.97
CA TRP A 9 -9.71 7.42 -7.87
C TRP A 9 -9.23 7.80 -6.46
N LEU A 10 -9.65 8.98 -5.97
CA LEU A 10 -9.24 9.46 -4.65
C LEU A 10 -9.72 8.54 -3.52
N ARG A 11 -10.94 7.98 -3.62
CA ARG A 11 -11.42 7.02 -2.63
C ARG A 11 -10.60 5.73 -2.62
N GLY A 12 -10.29 5.19 -3.80
CA GLY A 12 -9.48 3.97 -3.92
C GLY A 12 -8.08 4.16 -3.33
N GLY A 13 -7.44 5.30 -3.62
CA GLY A 13 -6.13 5.64 -3.06
C GLY A 13 -6.15 5.79 -1.54
N VAL A 14 -7.14 6.50 -0.99
CA VAL A 14 -7.26 6.68 0.47
C VAL A 14 -7.57 5.36 1.18
N ILE A 15 -8.45 4.52 0.63
CA ILE A 15 -8.77 3.20 1.22
C ILE A 15 -7.51 2.33 1.29
N MET A 16 -6.76 2.21 0.20
CA MET A 16 -5.53 1.40 0.17
C MET A 16 -4.40 2.00 1.02
N GLY A 17 -4.29 3.33 1.06
CA GLY A 17 -3.32 4.01 1.92
C GLY A 17 -3.59 3.79 3.41
N VAL A 18 -4.85 3.92 3.83
CA VAL A 18 -5.26 3.65 5.22
C VAL A 18 -5.07 2.18 5.59
N LEU A 19 -5.44 1.25 4.70
CA LEU A 19 -5.19 -0.18 4.91
C LEU A 19 -3.69 -0.47 5.10
N THR A 20 -2.84 0.15 4.29
CA THR A 20 -1.38 0.01 4.40
C THR A 20 -0.85 0.59 5.71
N LEU A 21 -1.34 1.75 6.14
CA LEU A 21 -0.99 2.33 7.43
C LEU A 21 -1.36 1.44 8.61
N ILE A 22 -2.60 0.92 8.62
CA ILE A 22 -3.05 -0.04 9.65
C ILE A 22 -2.13 -1.27 9.65
N TYR A 23 -1.76 -1.74 8.46
CA TYR A 23 -0.85 -2.88 8.31
C TYR A 23 0.53 -2.64 8.93
N ILE A 24 1.10 -1.46 8.69
CA ILE A 24 2.39 -1.06 9.28
C ILE A 24 2.31 -1.05 10.81
N VAL A 25 1.23 -0.50 11.37
CA VAL A 25 1.01 -0.49 12.82
C VAL A 25 0.94 -1.92 13.38
N ILE A 26 0.27 -2.83 12.67
CA ILE A 26 0.21 -4.25 13.07
C ILE A 26 1.58 -4.90 13.06
N ILE A 27 2.42 -4.64 12.05
CA ILE A 27 3.80 -5.17 12.00
C ILE A 27 4.63 -4.67 13.19
N TYR A 28 4.59 -3.36 13.48
CA TYR A 28 5.32 -2.79 14.60
C TYR A 28 4.83 -3.33 15.95
N ALA A 29 3.51 -3.44 16.13
CA ALA A 29 2.92 -4.02 17.33
C ALA A 29 3.27 -5.51 17.47
N CYS A 30 3.33 -6.25 16.37
CA CYS A 30 3.72 -7.66 16.36
C CYS A 30 5.15 -7.83 16.87
N GLY A 31 6.10 -7.02 16.38
CA GLY A 31 7.50 -7.09 16.84
C GLY A 31 7.69 -6.75 18.34
N TRP A 32 6.73 -6.05 18.94
CA TRP A 32 6.73 -5.76 20.38
C TRP A 32 6.09 -6.86 21.23
N ILE A 33 5.11 -7.59 20.69
CA ILE A 33 4.25 -8.50 21.47
C ILE A 33 4.63 -9.98 21.24
N ILE A 34 5.06 -10.36 20.04
CA ILE A 34 5.25 -11.75 19.61
C ILE A 34 6.69 -11.95 19.13
N ASN A 35 7.27 -13.13 19.37
CA ASN A 35 8.57 -13.54 18.81
C ASN A 35 8.63 -13.28 17.29
N ASN A 36 9.75 -12.71 16.83
CA ASN A 36 9.97 -12.19 15.47
C ASN A 36 9.58 -13.13 14.31
N PHE A 37 9.54 -14.44 14.52
CA PHE A 37 9.28 -15.42 13.46
C PHE A 37 7.83 -15.41 12.96
N LEU A 38 6.85 -15.17 13.84
CA LEU A 38 5.42 -15.08 13.45
C LEU A 38 5.08 -13.76 12.75
N CYS A 39 5.88 -12.72 12.96
CA CYS A 39 5.71 -11.41 12.31
C CYS A 39 6.24 -11.37 10.86
N LEU A 40 6.96 -12.41 10.41
CA LEU A 40 7.40 -12.55 9.02
C LEU A 40 6.25 -12.96 8.08
N ALA A 41 5.25 -13.69 8.56
CA ALA A 41 4.13 -14.14 7.73
C ALA A 41 3.30 -12.96 7.17
N PRO A 42 2.93 -11.93 7.97
CA PRO A 42 2.36 -10.70 7.44
C PRO A 42 3.28 -10.06 6.39
N LEU A 43 4.57 -9.93 6.68
CA LEU A 43 5.55 -9.33 5.78
C LEU A 43 5.61 -9.97 4.37
N MET A 44 5.27 -11.26 4.24
CA MET A 44 5.26 -12.01 2.97
C MET A 44 3.97 -11.85 2.16
N PHE A 45 2.82 -11.61 2.80
CA PHE A 45 1.51 -11.52 2.13
C PHE A 45 0.93 -10.10 2.14
N GLY A 46 1.60 -9.16 2.81
CA GLY A 46 1.13 -7.81 2.99
C GLY A 46 1.46 -6.84 1.85
N PRO A 47 0.92 -5.61 1.92
CA PRO A 47 1.24 -4.52 1.00
C PRO A 47 2.73 -4.14 0.99
N VAL A 48 3.50 -4.50 2.00
CA VAL A 48 4.92 -4.19 2.07
C VAL A 48 5.78 -5.13 1.22
N TYR A 49 5.31 -6.36 0.97
CA TYR A 49 6.08 -7.40 0.27
C TYR A 49 6.59 -7.00 -1.13
N PRO A 50 5.77 -6.42 -2.03
CA PRO A 50 6.22 -6.07 -3.38
C PRO A 50 7.35 -5.03 -3.37
N VAL A 51 7.34 -4.14 -2.37
CA VAL A 51 8.33 -3.06 -2.24
C VAL A 51 9.64 -3.58 -1.70
N ILE A 52 9.60 -4.58 -0.82
CA ILE A 52 10.80 -5.26 -0.32
C ILE A 52 11.49 -6.03 -1.44
N ILE A 53 10.75 -6.69 -2.32
CA ILE A 53 11.35 -7.35 -3.49
C ILE A 53 12.05 -6.32 -4.39
N MET A 54 11.43 -5.15 -4.57
CA MET A 54 12.02 -4.06 -5.34
C MET A 54 13.29 -3.46 -4.71
N ASP A 55 13.49 -3.58 -3.40
CA ASP A 55 14.67 -3.07 -2.70
C ASP A 55 15.98 -3.64 -3.27
N SER A 56 16.02 -4.95 -3.55
CA SER A 56 17.17 -5.60 -4.18
C SER A 56 17.59 -4.99 -5.52
N ASN A 57 16.62 -4.50 -6.31
CA ASN A 57 16.88 -3.79 -7.57
C ASN A 57 17.28 -2.33 -7.33
N LEU A 58 16.74 -1.69 -6.29
CA LEU A 58 17.06 -0.33 -5.90
C LEU A 58 18.47 -0.20 -5.30
N GLU A 59 18.91 -1.16 -4.49
CA GLU A 59 20.27 -1.20 -3.94
C GLU A 59 21.31 -1.26 -5.08
N PHE A 60 21.03 -2.02 -6.15
CA PHE A 60 21.88 -2.09 -7.34
C PHE A 60 21.98 -0.73 -8.06
N ILE A 61 20.86 -0.01 -8.20
CA ILE A 61 20.81 1.26 -8.93
C ILE A 61 21.39 2.42 -8.10
N LEU A 62 21.08 2.48 -6.81
CA LEU A 62 21.46 3.59 -5.92
C LEU A 62 22.80 3.37 -5.23
N ASN A 63 23.37 2.16 -5.33
CA ASN A 63 24.60 1.73 -4.65
C ASN A 63 24.58 2.06 -3.14
N ARG A 64 23.39 2.01 -2.53
CA ARG A 64 23.16 2.34 -1.12
C ARG A 64 21.97 1.56 -0.60
N LYS A 65 22.12 1.01 0.61
CA LYS A 65 21.02 0.39 1.34
C LYS A 65 19.98 1.42 1.74
N ILE A 66 18.73 1.14 1.45
CA ILE A 66 17.60 1.96 1.87
C ILE A 66 17.19 1.53 3.28
N SER A 67 16.97 2.51 4.18
CA SER A 67 16.48 2.22 5.53
C SER A 67 15.06 1.63 5.47
N PHE A 68 14.77 0.68 6.35
CA PHE A 68 13.47 0.00 6.39
C PHE A 68 12.30 0.97 6.55
N GLU A 69 12.47 2.04 7.34
CA GLU A 69 11.49 3.10 7.54
C GLU A 69 11.16 3.82 6.22
N PHE A 70 12.14 3.99 5.35
CA PHE A 70 11.95 4.62 4.04
C PHE A 70 11.21 3.69 3.08
N LEU A 71 11.47 2.37 3.14
CA LEU A 71 10.71 1.37 2.38
C LEU A 71 9.23 1.34 2.78
N LEU A 72 8.92 1.51 4.07
CA LEU A 72 7.53 1.60 4.54
C LEU A 72 6.82 2.84 3.99
N ILE A 73 7.49 3.99 3.97
CA ILE A 73 6.95 5.23 3.37
C ILE A 73 6.69 5.03 1.86
N LEU A 74 7.67 4.45 1.15
CA LEU A 74 7.51 4.12 -0.27
C LEU A 74 6.35 3.15 -0.51
N SER A 75 6.14 2.18 0.37
CA SER A 75 5.00 1.25 0.31
C SER A 75 3.66 1.96 0.44
N VAL A 76 3.53 2.90 1.38
CA VAL A 76 2.31 3.71 1.50
C VAL A 76 2.05 4.50 0.21
N ILE A 77 3.07 5.17 -0.33
CA ILE A 77 2.93 5.96 -1.57
C ILE A 77 2.55 5.06 -2.75
N PHE A 78 3.25 3.92 -2.90
CA PHE A 78 2.99 2.96 -3.97
C PHE A 78 1.55 2.44 -3.92
N TRP A 79 1.08 2.02 -2.75
CA TRP A 79 -0.29 1.53 -2.59
C TRP A 79 -1.35 2.61 -2.70
N LEU A 80 -1.02 3.85 -2.34
CA LEU A 80 -1.90 4.98 -2.59
C LEU A 80 -2.08 5.16 -4.11
N ILE A 81 -1.00 5.11 -4.89
CA ILE A 81 -1.05 5.21 -6.37
C ILE A 81 -1.82 4.03 -6.98
N VAL A 82 -1.50 2.79 -6.58
CA VAL A 82 -2.17 1.57 -7.07
C VAL A 82 -3.66 1.59 -6.71
N GLY A 83 -4.00 1.91 -5.46
CA GLY A 83 -5.39 2.05 -5.03
C GLY A 83 -6.13 3.13 -5.80
N SER A 84 -5.44 4.22 -6.12
CA SER A 84 -5.97 5.29 -6.94
C SER A 84 -6.32 4.80 -8.35
N LEU A 85 -5.37 4.14 -9.03
CA LEU A 85 -5.56 3.54 -10.34
C LEU A 85 -6.74 2.57 -10.38
N ILE A 86 -6.83 1.67 -9.38
CA ILE A 86 -7.96 0.74 -9.24
C ILE A 86 -9.26 1.51 -9.07
N GLY A 87 -9.28 2.55 -8.22
CA GLY A 87 -10.43 3.42 -8.02
C GLY A 87 -10.88 4.13 -9.30
N ALA A 88 -9.94 4.64 -10.11
CA ALA A 88 -10.26 5.22 -11.41
C ALA A 88 -10.85 4.19 -12.36
N LEU A 89 -10.26 3.00 -12.44
CA LEU A 89 -10.73 1.92 -13.31
C LEU A 89 -12.17 1.51 -12.96
N VAL A 90 -12.45 1.32 -11.67
CA VAL A 90 -13.80 1.03 -11.17
C VAL A 90 -14.77 2.15 -11.50
N GLY A 91 -14.35 3.42 -11.30
CA GLY A 91 -15.15 4.59 -11.69
C GLY A 91 -15.47 4.61 -13.19
N HIS A 92 -14.50 4.29 -14.03
CA HIS A 92 -14.67 4.24 -15.48
C HIS A 92 -15.63 3.13 -15.91
N ILE A 93 -15.51 1.92 -15.35
CA ILE A 93 -16.42 0.79 -15.66
C ILE A 93 -17.85 1.13 -15.21
N LYS A 94 -18.01 1.73 -14.03
CA LYS A 94 -19.31 2.09 -13.50
C LYS A 94 -19.99 3.19 -14.31
N SER A 95 -19.23 4.16 -14.80
CA SER A 95 -19.77 5.22 -15.67
C SER A 95 -20.35 4.68 -16.98
N ARG A 96 -19.72 3.64 -17.57
CA ARG A 96 -20.22 3.00 -18.80
C ARG A 96 -21.52 2.24 -18.60
N LYS A 97 -21.73 1.61 -17.43
CA LYS A 97 -22.96 0.86 -17.14
C LYS A 97 -24.19 1.74 -16.90
N THR A 98 -24.02 3.04 -16.65
CA THR A 98 -25.13 3.96 -16.42
C THR A 98 -25.62 4.65 -17.71
N GLN A 99 -24.89 4.51 -18.81
CA GLN A 99 -25.26 5.05 -20.13
C GLN A 99 -25.86 4.01 -21.09
N SER A 100 -25.91 2.73 -20.69
CA SER A 100 -26.63 1.65 -21.37
C SER A 100 -27.97 1.40 -20.69
#